data_AF-Q8VUD1-F1
#
_entry.id   AF-Q8VUD1-F1
#
_cell.length_a   1.000
_cell.length_b   1.000
_cell.length_c   1.000
_cell.angle_alpha   90.00
_cell.angle_beta   90.00
_cell.angle_gamma   90.00
#
_symmetry.space_group_name_H-M   'P 1'
#
loop_
_entity.id
_entity.type
_entity.pdbx_description
1 polymer ?
#
loop_
_entity_poly.entity_id
_entity_poly.type
_entity_poly.pdbx_seq_one_letter_code
_entity_poly.pdbx_strand_id
1 'polypeptide(L)'
;MRNVNQSNITEAVLERLSSTPNPRLKQIMTSLVQHLHAFARDAHLTEDEWMSGIEFLTRVGHITDDKRQEFILLSDVLGLSMLTVVMNNDKPAGCTEATVFGPFYVEESPQFENGDDVGNGAAGKPCNVTGSIRGLDGKAIVGATIEVWQSDSEGYYDVQMPELKGAQGRGTLFSGPGGKFEFRSVLAEAYPIPHDGPVGDLLKATAMHPWRPAHLHFRIQAEGYETLVTHIFRLGDKWLDSDAVFAVRETLIVPWVQTASGDYAVNYDFVLNPANSK
;
A
#
# COMPACT_ATOMS: atom_id res chain seq x y z
N MET A 1 34.92 -14.43 20.91
CA MET A 1 36.04 -14.12 20.01
C MET A 1 36.77 -12.89 20.53
N ARG A 2 38.08 -12.97 20.78
CA ARG A 2 38.94 -11.79 21.05
C ARG A 2 39.53 -11.35 19.70
N ASN A 3 39.65 -10.04 19.42
CA ASN A 3 40.17 -9.45 18.16
C ASN A 3 39.22 -9.49 16.95
N VAL A 4 38.03 -8.89 17.11
CA VAL A 4 37.09 -8.67 16.01
C VAL A 4 37.60 -7.55 15.09
N ASN A 5 37.47 -7.71 13.77
CA ASN A 5 37.83 -6.75 12.74
C ASN A 5 36.83 -6.81 11.56
N GLN A 6 37.04 -5.97 10.53
CA GLN A 6 36.13 -5.87 9.39
C GLN A 6 35.94 -7.16 8.58
N SER A 7 36.92 -8.09 8.59
CA SER A 7 36.81 -9.34 7.83
C SER A 7 36.12 -10.45 8.61
N ASN A 8 36.22 -10.47 9.96
CA ASN A 8 35.68 -11.57 10.77
C ASN A 8 34.40 -11.23 11.57
N ILE A 9 34.01 -9.94 11.70
CA ILE A 9 32.85 -9.54 12.51
C ILE A 9 31.54 -10.20 12.05
N THR A 10 31.37 -10.40 10.74
CA THR A 10 30.14 -11.00 10.20
C THR A 10 30.00 -12.44 10.67
N GLU A 11 31.05 -13.25 10.50
CA GLU A 11 31.07 -14.64 10.96
C GLU A 11 30.84 -14.74 12.47
N ALA A 12 31.47 -13.84 13.24
CA ALA A 12 31.28 -13.80 14.69
C ALA A 12 29.82 -13.50 15.11
N VAL A 13 29.09 -12.66 14.36
CA VAL A 13 27.65 -12.43 14.61
C VAL A 13 26.82 -13.64 14.18
N LEU A 14 27.10 -14.23 13.02
CA LEU A 14 26.37 -15.40 12.53
C LEU A 14 26.55 -16.63 13.44
N GLU A 15 27.74 -16.83 14.01
CA GLU A 15 28.00 -17.88 14.99
C GLU A 15 27.09 -17.73 16.23
N ARG A 16 26.82 -16.50 16.69
CA ARG A 16 25.88 -16.24 17.79
C ARG A 16 24.43 -16.55 17.41
N LEU A 17 24.04 -16.29 16.16
CA LEU A 17 22.70 -16.63 15.65
C LEU A 17 22.54 -18.15 15.40
N SER A 18 23.60 -18.94 15.48
CA SER A 18 23.54 -20.38 15.17
C SER A 18 22.59 -21.16 16.09
N SER A 19 22.40 -20.70 17.32
CA SER A 19 21.54 -21.31 18.34
C SER A 19 20.10 -20.77 18.39
N THR A 20 19.71 -19.89 17.45
CA THR A 20 18.34 -19.38 17.38
C THR A 20 17.34 -20.53 17.24
N PRO A 21 16.39 -20.72 18.19
CA PRO A 21 15.51 -21.89 18.20
C PRO A 21 14.55 -21.96 17.02
N ASN A 22 14.00 -20.81 16.60
CA ASN A 22 13.11 -20.75 15.46
C ASN A 22 13.94 -20.76 14.15
N PRO A 23 13.83 -21.81 13.32
CA PRO A 23 14.66 -21.94 12.12
C PRO A 23 14.39 -20.84 11.09
N ARG A 24 13.15 -20.35 10.98
CA ARG A 24 12.80 -19.26 10.07
C ARG A 24 13.37 -17.93 10.55
N LEU A 25 13.27 -17.64 11.84
CA LEU A 25 13.89 -16.44 12.42
C LEU A 25 15.41 -16.46 12.22
N LYS A 26 16.05 -17.61 12.46
CA LYS A 26 17.48 -17.80 12.20
C LYS A 26 17.85 -17.45 10.77
N GLN A 27 17.09 -17.97 9.79
CA GLN A 27 17.31 -17.71 8.38
C GLN A 27 17.20 -16.21 8.05
N ILE A 28 16.14 -15.54 8.53
CA ILE A 28 15.91 -14.12 8.30
C ILE A 28 17.04 -13.27 8.88
N MET A 29 17.38 -13.48 10.17
CA MET A 29 18.42 -12.70 10.84
C MET A 29 19.81 -12.94 10.25
N THR A 30 20.11 -14.17 9.81
CA THR A 30 21.36 -14.48 9.12
C THR A 30 21.48 -13.66 7.83
N SER A 31 20.44 -13.69 6.99
CA SER A 31 20.39 -12.92 5.74
C SER A 31 20.52 -11.42 6.01
N LEU A 32 19.74 -10.88 6.96
CA LEU A 32 19.76 -9.46 7.31
C LEU A 32 21.17 -8.98 7.71
N VAL A 33 21.83 -9.70 8.63
CA VAL A 33 23.18 -9.35 9.09
C VAL A 33 24.19 -9.39 7.94
N GLN A 34 24.11 -10.41 7.07
CA GLN A 34 25.00 -10.52 5.92
C GLN A 34 24.86 -9.33 4.98
N HIS A 35 23.64 -8.95 4.61
CA HIS A 35 23.38 -7.82 3.72
C HIS A 35 23.71 -6.46 4.36
N LEU A 36 23.40 -6.28 5.66
CA LEU A 36 23.71 -5.05 6.37
C LEU A 36 25.22 -4.80 6.49
N HIS A 37 26.00 -5.84 6.83
CA HIS A 37 27.45 -5.73 6.88
C HIS A 37 28.07 -5.61 5.48
N ALA A 38 27.47 -6.21 4.45
CA ALA A 38 27.91 -6.00 3.07
C ALA A 38 27.70 -4.54 2.64
N PHE A 39 26.53 -3.96 2.92
CA PHE A 39 26.22 -2.55 2.68
C PHE A 39 27.23 -1.61 3.35
N ALA A 40 27.50 -1.81 4.64
CA ALA A 40 28.44 -0.94 5.37
C ALA A 40 29.86 -0.97 4.78
N ARG A 41 30.31 -2.12 4.27
CA ARG A 41 31.61 -2.24 3.59
C ARG A 41 31.60 -1.63 2.20
N ASP A 42 30.55 -1.87 1.42
CA ASP A 42 30.38 -1.37 0.06
C ASP A 42 30.34 0.17 0.03
N ALA A 43 29.58 0.76 0.96
CA ALA A 43 29.47 2.21 1.12
C ALA A 43 30.68 2.84 1.84
N HIS A 44 31.61 2.05 2.37
CA HIS A 44 32.70 2.53 3.23
C HIS A 44 32.21 3.45 4.38
N LEU A 45 31.14 3.03 5.05
CA LEU A 45 30.40 3.87 5.99
C LEU A 45 31.31 4.43 7.10
N THR A 46 31.32 5.75 7.26
CA THR A 46 32.06 6.43 8.33
C THR A 46 31.28 6.43 9.65
N GLU A 47 31.95 6.73 10.76
CA GLU A 47 31.31 6.83 12.07
C GLU A 47 30.27 7.95 12.13
N ASP A 48 30.53 9.08 11.46
CA ASP A 48 29.60 10.21 11.39
C ASP A 48 28.36 9.89 10.55
N GLU A 49 28.52 9.21 9.40
CA GLU A 49 27.40 8.76 8.58
C GLU A 49 26.58 7.67 9.30
N TRP A 50 27.26 6.75 10.00
CA TRP A 50 26.59 5.77 10.83
C TRP A 50 25.76 6.43 11.94
N MET A 51 26.32 7.41 12.67
CA MET A 51 25.59 8.15 13.69
C MET A 51 24.39 8.90 13.10
N SER A 52 24.57 9.54 11.94
CA SER A 52 23.49 10.21 11.21
C SER A 52 22.36 9.25 10.87
N GLY A 53 22.68 8.01 10.45
CA GLY A 53 21.70 6.95 10.21
C GLY A 53 20.97 6.49 11.48
N ILE A 54 21.67 6.40 12.62
CA ILE A 54 21.05 6.09 13.91
C ILE A 54 20.10 7.21 14.36
N GLU A 55 20.50 8.47 14.23
CA GLU A 55 19.66 9.63 14.53
C GLU A 55 18.42 9.68 13.64
N PHE A 56 18.57 9.39 12.34
CA PHE A 56 17.46 9.26 11.39
C PHE A 56 16.45 8.20 11.85
N LEU A 57 16.90 6.97 12.12
CA LEU A 57 16.02 5.88 12.58
C LEU A 57 15.37 6.19 13.94
N THR A 58 16.08 6.89 14.81
CA THR A 58 15.56 7.34 16.11
C THR A 58 14.42 8.35 15.91
N ARG A 59 14.57 9.32 15.01
CA ARG A 59 13.50 10.29 14.68
C ARG A 59 12.30 9.60 14.02
N VAL A 60 12.52 8.60 13.17
CA VAL A 60 11.44 7.78 12.57
C VAL A 60 10.63 7.11 13.68
N GLY A 61 11.30 6.56 14.70
CA GLY A 61 10.64 6.01 15.88
C GLY A 61 9.87 7.05 16.69
N HIS A 62 10.44 8.22 16.96
CA HIS A 62 9.81 9.25 17.79
C HIS A 62 8.54 9.88 17.19
N ILE A 63 8.46 9.97 15.86
CA ILE A 63 7.28 10.54 15.17
C ILE A 63 6.20 9.47 14.90
N THR A 64 6.50 8.19 15.10
CA THR A 64 5.55 7.10 14.94
C THR A 64 4.60 7.05 16.13
N ASP A 65 3.29 7.00 15.88
CA ASP A 65 2.23 6.87 16.86
C ASP A 65 1.08 5.96 16.35
N ASP A 66 -0.05 5.93 17.06
CA ASP A 66 -1.21 5.09 16.71
C ASP A 66 -1.87 5.47 15.36
N LYS A 67 -1.61 6.68 14.85
CA LYS A 67 -2.17 7.21 13.60
C LYS A 67 -1.14 7.34 12.49
N ARG A 68 0.15 7.46 12.84
CA ARG A 68 1.27 7.64 11.91
C ARG A 68 2.29 6.53 12.07
N GLN A 69 2.50 5.75 11.01
CA GLN A 69 3.52 4.70 10.97
C GLN A 69 4.69 5.09 10.04
N GLU A 70 5.64 5.88 10.56
CA GLU A 70 6.77 6.38 9.77
C GLU A 70 7.72 5.26 9.33
N PHE A 71 7.80 4.15 10.08
CA PHE A 71 8.56 2.96 9.65
C PHE A 71 7.93 2.26 8.43
N ILE A 72 6.59 2.22 8.34
CA ILE A 72 5.90 1.71 7.16
C ILE A 72 6.16 2.66 5.99
N LEU A 73 6.05 3.97 6.22
CA LEU A 73 6.34 4.97 5.19
C LEU A 73 7.78 4.90 4.67
N LEU A 74 8.75 4.66 5.56
CA LEU A 74 10.14 4.42 5.17
C LEU A 74 10.28 3.16 4.30
N SER A 75 9.58 2.08 4.66
CA SER A 75 9.51 0.86 3.83
C SER A 75 8.88 1.13 2.47
N ASP A 76 7.86 2.00 2.41
CA ASP A 76 7.17 2.37 1.17
C ASP A 76 8.09 3.13 0.21
N VAL A 77 8.75 4.19 0.67
CA VAL A 77 9.62 5.02 -0.18
C VAL A 77 10.95 4.35 -0.55
N LEU A 78 11.34 3.28 0.15
CA LEU A 78 12.46 2.42 -0.22
C LEU A 78 12.03 1.25 -1.13
N GLY A 79 10.73 1.15 -1.44
CA GLY A 79 10.16 0.08 -2.28
C GLY A 79 10.08 -1.29 -1.62
N LEU A 80 10.44 -1.42 -0.34
CA LEU A 80 10.42 -2.69 0.39
C LEU A 80 9.00 -3.22 0.56
N SER A 81 8.04 -2.32 0.81
CA SER A 81 6.62 -2.69 0.92
C SER A 81 6.13 -3.32 -0.39
N MET A 82 6.39 -2.68 -1.53
CA MET A 82 5.95 -3.19 -2.81
C MET A 82 6.70 -4.47 -3.21
N LEU A 83 8.01 -4.55 -2.95
CA LEU A 83 8.78 -5.78 -3.17
C LEU A 83 8.18 -6.95 -2.38
N THR A 84 7.80 -6.71 -1.12
CA THR A 84 7.15 -7.72 -0.28
C THR A 84 5.81 -8.15 -0.85
N VAL A 85 4.99 -7.21 -1.34
CA VAL A 85 3.72 -7.53 -2.01
C VAL A 85 3.95 -8.41 -3.22
N VAL A 86 4.88 -8.04 -4.11
CA VAL A 86 5.17 -8.80 -5.34
C VAL A 86 5.62 -10.22 -5.03
N MET A 87 6.56 -10.39 -4.10
CA MET A 87 7.09 -11.72 -3.77
C MET A 87 6.05 -12.67 -3.18
N ASN A 88 4.99 -12.14 -2.56
CA ASN A 88 3.96 -12.95 -1.89
C ASN A 88 2.63 -13.00 -2.67
N ASN A 89 2.53 -12.26 -3.78
CA ASN A 89 1.36 -12.19 -4.65
C ASN A 89 1.69 -12.50 -6.10
N ASP A 90 2.64 -13.41 -6.33
CA ASP A 90 2.86 -14.02 -7.64
C ASP A 90 1.67 -14.95 -7.96
N LYS A 91 0.64 -14.38 -8.59
CA LYS A 91 -0.62 -15.06 -8.93
C LYS A 91 -0.62 -15.47 -10.40
N PRO A 92 -1.42 -16.46 -10.80
CA PRO A 92 -1.57 -16.81 -12.21
C PRO A 92 -1.96 -15.60 -13.07
N ALA A 93 -1.48 -15.59 -14.31
CA ALA A 93 -1.84 -14.55 -15.28
C ALA A 93 -3.36 -14.45 -15.43
N GLY A 94 -3.88 -13.22 -15.42
CA GLY A 94 -5.31 -12.93 -15.48
C GLY A 94 -5.94 -12.59 -14.13
N CYS A 95 -5.30 -12.91 -13.00
CA CYS A 95 -5.67 -12.33 -11.70
C CYS A 95 -5.38 -10.84 -11.68
N THR A 96 -6.21 -10.08 -10.95
CA THR A 96 -5.90 -8.68 -10.68
C THR A 96 -4.64 -8.59 -9.83
N GLU A 97 -3.72 -7.70 -10.20
CA GLU A 97 -2.47 -7.51 -9.48
C GLU A 97 -2.71 -6.91 -8.09
N ALA A 98 -1.96 -7.39 -7.10
CA ALA A 98 -1.95 -6.82 -5.76
C ALA A 98 -1.00 -5.62 -5.68
N THR A 99 -1.29 -4.69 -4.77
CA THR A 99 -0.39 -3.57 -4.46
C THR A 99 -0.33 -3.28 -2.96
N VAL A 100 0.50 -2.31 -2.56
CA VAL A 100 0.69 -1.93 -1.14
C VAL A 100 -0.63 -1.54 -0.48
N PHE A 101 -0.79 -1.90 0.79
CA PHE A 101 -2.00 -1.58 1.56
C PHE A 101 -2.15 -0.08 1.82
N GLY A 102 -1.03 0.60 2.09
CA GLY A 102 -1.02 1.98 2.58
C GLY A 102 -1.44 2.08 4.06
N PRO A 103 -1.20 3.22 4.70
CA PRO A 103 -1.37 3.38 6.15
C PRO A 103 -2.79 3.83 6.57
N PHE A 104 -3.71 4.05 5.63
CA PHE A 104 -4.98 4.75 5.88
C PHE A 104 -6.21 3.84 5.91
N TYR A 105 -6.04 2.53 5.85
CA TYR A 105 -7.13 1.60 6.07
C TYR A 105 -7.55 1.61 7.54
N VAL A 106 -8.85 1.49 7.77
CA VAL A 106 -9.44 1.40 9.10
C VAL A 106 -10.44 0.26 9.09
N GLU A 107 -10.30 -0.64 10.05
CA GLU A 107 -11.25 -1.73 10.25
C GLU A 107 -12.66 -1.18 10.56
N GLU A 108 -13.68 -2.01 10.33
CA GLU A 108 -15.08 -1.69 10.64
C GLU A 108 -15.57 -0.40 9.95
N SER A 109 -15.21 -0.18 8.68
CA SER A 109 -15.80 0.89 7.88
C SER A 109 -17.33 0.73 7.77
N PRO A 110 -18.09 1.84 7.61
CA PRO A 110 -19.54 1.75 7.48
C PRO A 110 -19.96 0.88 6.31
N GLN A 111 -21.04 0.12 6.50
CA GLN A 111 -21.62 -0.69 5.44
C GLN A 111 -22.56 0.14 4.58
N PHE A 112 -22.51 -0.11 3.27
CA PHE A 112 -23.30 0.56 2.25
C PHE A 112 -23.96 -0.47 1.32
N GLU A 113 -25.15 -0.13 0.83
CA GLU A 113 -25.82 -0.88 -0.23
C GLU A 113 -25.25 -0.48 -1.60
N ASN A 114 -25.44 -1.33 -2.62
CA ASN A 114 -25.03 -0.98 -3.98
C ASN A 114 -25.81 0.25 -4.50
N GLY A 115 -25.10 1.25 -5.02
CA GLY A 115 -25.63 2.53 -5.48
C GLY A 115 -25.56 3.67 -4.44
N ASP A 116 -25.24 3.35 -3.18
CA ASP A 116 -25.05 4.35 -2.14
C ASP A 116 -23.80 5.22 -2.39
N ASP A 117 -23.73 6.33 -1.65
CA ASP A 117 -22.60 7.27 -1.70
C ASP A 117 -21.61 7.02 -0.56
N VAL A 118 -20.54 6.30 -0.90
CA VAL A 118 -19.40 6.01 -0.01
C VAL A 118 -18.52 7.25 0.21
N GLY A 119 -18.59 8.24 -0.70
CA GLY A 119 -17.96 9.54 -0.50
C GLY A 119 -18.44 10.19 0.80
N ASN A 120 -19.73 10.02 1.12
CA ASN A 120 -20.36 10.40 2.40
C ASN A 120 -19.99 11.82 2.88
N GLY A 121 -19.95 12.77 1.95
CA GLY A 121 -19.61 14.18 2.23
C GLY A 121 -18.13 14.55 2.07
N ALA A 122 -17.26 13.62 1.64
CA ALA A 122 -15.90 13.94 1.20
C ALA A 122 -15.94 15.02 0.09
N ALA A 123 -15.02 15.98 0.16
CA ALA A 123 -14.91 17.01 -0.86
C ALA A 123 -14.41 16.41 -2.19
N GLY A 124 -15.02 16.82 -3.30
CA GLY A 124 -14.55 16.47 -4.63
C GLY A 124 -15.67 16.41 -5.68
N LYS A 125 -15.28 16.17 -6.92
CA LYS A 125 -16.25 15.97 -8.01
C LYS A 125 -16.90 14.60 -7.87
N PRO A 126 -18.22 14.44 -8.03
CA PRO A 126 -18.86 13.12 -7.96
C PRO A 126 -18.27 12.13 -8.97
N CYS A 127 -18.08 10.89 -8.52
CA CYS A 127 -17.61 9.79 -9.36
C CYS A 127 -18.41 8.51 -9.09
N ASN A 128 -18.97 7.92 -10.14
CA ASN A 128 -19.61 6.61 -10.09
C ASN A 128 -18.56 5.52 -10.31
N VAL A 129 -18.51 4.55 -9.40
CA VAL A 129 -17.59 3.40 -9.47
C VAL A 129 -18.41 2.14 -9.68
N THR A 130 -18.10 1.39 -10.73
CA THR A 130 -18.82 0.16 -11.08
C THR A 130 -17.85 -0.96 -11.43
N GLY A 131 -18.32 -2.20 -11.34
CA GLY A 131 -17.50 -3.33 -11.75
C GLY A 131 -18.14 -4.68 -11.46
N SER A 132 -17.33 -5.72 -11.60
CA SER A 132 -17.70 -7.07 -11.17
C SER A 132 -16.52 -7.82 -10.54
N ILE A 133 -16.82 -8.77 -9.67
CA ILE A 133 -15.88 -9.69 -9.04
C ILE A 133 -16.08 -11.07 -9.65
N ARG A 134 -15.00 -11.66 -10.17
CA ARG A 134 -15.02 -13.01 -10.77
C ARG A 134 -13.79 -13.82 -10.38
N GLY A 135 -13.89 -15.14 -10.51
CA GLY A 135 -12.73 -16.03 -10.44
C GLY A 135 -11.97 -16.08 -11.76
N LEU A 136 -10.79 -16.69 -11.73
CA LEU A 136 -10.00 -17.00 -12.93
C LEU A 136 -10.75 -17.84 -13.99
N ASP A 137 -11.71 -18.66 -13.56
CA ASP A 137 -12.57 -19.46 -14.45
C ASP A 137 -13.71 -18.65 -15.09
N GLY A 138 -13.75 -17.34 -14.84
CA GLY A 138 -14.75 -16.41 -15.34
C GLY A 138 -16.08 -16.44 -14.58
N LYS A 139 -16.24 -17.30 -13.55
CA LYS A 139 -17.47 -17.34 -12.77
C LYS A 139 -17.59 -16.10 -11.88
N ALA A 140 -18.77 -15.50 -11.89
CA ALA A 140 -19.13 -14.42 -10.99
C ALA A 140 -19.06 -14.88 -9.52
N ILE A 141 -18.47 -14.04 -8.67
CA ILE A 141 -18.40 -14.25 -7.23
C ILE A 141 -19.43 -13.32 -6.59
N VAL A 142 -20.51 -13.89 -6.07
CA VAL A 142 -21.58 -13.16 -5.38
C VAL A 142 -21.29 -13.14 -3.88
N GLY A 143 -21.53 -12.01 -3.23
CA GLY A 143 -21.35 -11.86 -1.79
C GLY A 143 -19.88 -11.65 -1.36
N ALA A 144 -18.96 -11.42 -2.29
CA ALA A 144 -17.62 -10.94 -1.95
C ALA A 144 -17.71 -9.60 -1.21
N THR A 145 -17.02 -9.50 -0.08
CA THR A 145 -16.84 -8.26 0.68
C THR A 145 -15.86 -7.37 -0.07
N ILE A 146 -16.26 -6.12 -0.30
CA ILE A 146 -15.46 -5.11 -1.01
C ILE A 146 -15.34 -3.91 -0.07
N GLU A 147 -14.15 -3.71 0.47
CA GLU A 147 -13.82 -2.53 1.26
C GLU A 147 -13.05 -1.55 0.38
N VAL A 148 -13.46 -0.29 0.42
CA VAL A 148 -12.88 0.79 -0.39
C VAL A 148 -12.52 1.97 0.48
N TRP A 149 -11.44 2.66 0.13
CA TRP A 149 -11.05 3.91 0.77
C TRP A 149 -10.23 4.78 -0.20
N GLN A 150 -10.35 6.10 -0.08
CA GLN A 150 -9.59 7.07 -0.86
C GLN A 150 -9.49 8.40 -0.11
N SER A 151 -8.61 9.28 -0.57
CA SER A 151 -8.59 10.67 -0.14
C SER A 151 -9.75 11.47 -0.76
N ASP A 152 -10.04 12.61 -0.15
CA ASP A 152 -10.83 13.67 -0.77
C ASP A 152 -10.04 14.44 -1.84
N SER A 153 -10.64 15.48 -2.42
CA SER A 153 -10.01 16.34 -3.43
C SER A 153 -8.89 17.24 -2.90
N GLU A 154 -8.74 17.37 -1.59
CA GLU A 154 -7.63 18.08 -0.96
C GLU A 154 -6.46 17.14 -0.62
N GLY A 155 -6.65 15.82 -0.81
CA GLY A 155 -5.64 14.81 -0.61
C GLY A 155 -5.60 14.22 0.81
N TYR A 156 -6.66 14.40 1.60
CA TYR A 156 -6.75 13.86 2.95
C TYR A 156 -7.68 12.66 3.04
N TYR A 157 -7.25 11.62 3.75
CA TYR A 157 -8.13 10.56 4.26
C TYR A 157 -8.84 11.05 5.51
N ASP A 158 -10.05 10.56 5.77
CA ASP A 158 -10.85 10.93 6.94
C ASP A 158 -10.10 10.77 8.28
N VAL A 159 -9.29 9.72 8.43
CA VAL A 159 -8.44 9.48 9.60
C VAL A 159 -7.41 10.56 9.90
N GLN A 160 -7.07 11.36 8.90
CA GLN A 160 -6.13 12.48 9.02
C GLN A 160 -6.84 13.76 9.48
N MET A 161 -8.18 13.77 9.53
CA MET A 161 -9.00 14.94 9.83
C MET A 161 -9.65 14.80 11.23
N PRO A 162 -8.98 15.24 12.31
CA PRO A 162 -9.44 15.01 13.68
C PRO A 162 -10.79 15.68 14.03
N GLU A 163 -11.15 16.75 13.32
CA GLU A 163 -12.41 17.47 13.53
C GLU A 163 -13.60 16.84 12.80
N LEU A 164 -13.34 15.84 11.93
CA LEU A 164 -14.37 15.23 11.10
C LEU A 164 -15.27 14.31 11.93
N LYS A 165 -16.58 14.53 11.82
CA LYS A 165 -17.59 13.72 12.51
C LYS A 165 -18.14 12.66 11.58
N GLY A 166 -17.58 11.45 11.65
CA GLY A 166 -18.00 10.30 10.86
C GLY A 166 -16.99 9.94 9.78
N ALA A 167 -17.17 8.75 9.21
CA ALA A 167 -16.29 8.25 8.16
C ALA A 167 -16.65 8.88 6.81
N GLN A 168 -15.65 9.26 6.03
CA GLN A 168 -15.81 9.80 4.68
C GLN A 168 -14.83 9.14 3.72
N GLY A 169 -15.24 8.97 2.47
CA GLY A 169 -14.38 8.37 1.43
C GLY A 169 -13.97 6.93 1.71
N ARG A 170 -14.65 6.21 2.62
CA ARG A 170 -14.43 4.79 2.92
C ARG A 170 -15.72 4.05 3.24
N GLY A 171 -15.77 2.77 2.92
CA GLY A 171 -16.94 1.94 3.16
C GLY A 171 -16.75 0.48 2.81
N THR A 172 -17.68 -0.35 3.28
CA THR A 172 -17.79 -1.76 2.95
C THR A 172 -19.08 -2.01 2.18
N LEU A 173 -18.99 -2.69 1.05
CA LEU A 173 -20.14 -3.14 0.27
C LEU A 173 -19.94 -4.61 -0.15
N PHE A 174 -20.99 -5.21 -0.72
CA PHE A 174 -20.98 -6.61 -1.14
C PHE A 174 -21.32 -6.73 -2.62
N SER A 175 -20.63 -7.61 -3.34
CA SER A 175 -20.96 -7.93 -4.72
C SER A 175 -22.34 -8.61 -4.82
N GLY A 176 -23.20 -8.08 -5.69
CA GLY A 176 -24.54 -8.56 -5.93
C GLY A 176 -24.64 -9.62 -7.04
N PRO A 177 -25.83 -9.82 -7.62
CA PRO A 177 -26.05 -10.78 -8.71
C PRO A 177 -25.11 -10.57 -9.89
N GLY A 178 -24.53 -11.67 -10.39
CA GLY A 178 -23.51 -11.61 -11.44
C GLY A 178 -22.16 -11.06 -10.97
N GLY A 179 -21.93 -10.98 -9.65
CA GLY A 179 -20.70 -10.48 -9.04
C GLY A 179 -20.55 -8.97 -9.13
N LYS A 180 -21.61 -8.25 -9.53
CA LYS A 180 -21.55 -6.81 -9.81
C LYS A 180 -21.49 -5.98 -8.53
N PHE A 181 -20.84 -4.84 -8.60
CA PHE A 181 -20.93 -3.82 -7.57
C PHE A 181 -21.05 -2.42 -8.17
N GLU A 182 -21.62 -1.50 -7.41
CA GLU A 182 -21.77 -0.09 -7.77
C GLU A 182 -21.81 0.78 -6.51
N PHE A 183 -21.11 1.91 -6.54
CA PHE A 183 -21.21 2.95 -5.51
C PHE A 183 -20.80 4.31 -6.07
N ARG A 184 -21.20 5.37 -5.38
CA ARG A 184 -20.76 6.75 -5.63
C ARG A 184 -19.65 7.11 -4.65
N SER A 185 -18.71 7.91 -5.12
CA SER A 185 -17.62 8.48 -4.35
C SER A 185 -17.23 9.83 -4.98
N VAL A 186 -16.01 10.31 -4.71
CA VAL A 186 -15.41 11.46 -5.37
C VAL A 186 -14.31 11.03 -6.34
N LEU A 187 -14.08 11.84 -7.38
CA LEU A 187 -12.97 11.68 -8.31
C LEU A 187 -11.66 11.63 -7.53
N ALA A 188 -10.91 10.54 -7.66
CA ALA A 188 -9.60 10.44 -7.03
C ALA A 188 -8.65 11.50 -7.58
N GLU A 189 -7.91 12.13 -6.69
CA GLU A 189 -6.88 13.13 -7.01
C GLU A 189 -5.51 12.69 -6.48
N ALA A 190 -4.45 13.19 -7.12
CA ALA A 190 -3.10 12.98 -6.64
C ALA A 190 -2.88 13.72 -5.33
N TYR A 191 -2.14 13.11 -4.40
CA TYR A 191 -1.83 13.71 -3.10
C TYR A 191 -0.40 13.34 -2.66
N PRO A 192 0.25 14.17 -1.83
CA PRO A 192 1.54 13.84 -1.26
C PRO A 192 1.40 12.93 -0.04
N ILE A 193 2.30 11.95 0.12
CA ILE A 193 2.46 11.24 1.40
C ILE A 193 2.91 12.21 2.51
N PRO A 194 2.72 11.89 3.80
CA PRO A 194 3.28 12.68 4.89
C PRO A 194 4.79 12.91 4.68
N HIS A 195 5.21 14.17 4.66
CA HIS A 195 6.59 14.55 4.30
C HIS A 195 7.16 15.66 5.20
N ASP A 196 6.57 15.83 6.37
CA ASP A 196 7.00 16.70 7.48
C ASP A 196 7.93 15.98 8.47
N GLY A 197 8.16 14.68 8.27
CA GLY A 197 9.01 13.83 9.11
C GLY A 197 10.35 13.47 8.46
N PRO A 198 11.13 12.56 9.09
CA PRO A 198 12.41 12.10 8.56
C PRO A 198 12.30 11.51 7.15
N VAL A 199 11.20 10.81 6.81
CA VAL A 199 11.03 10.31 5.45
C VAL A 199 10.96 11.47 4.45
N GLY A 200 10.29 12.57 4.78
CA GLY A 200 10.28 13.79 3.97
C GLY A 200 11.67 14.39 3.78
N ASP A 201 12.48 14.42 4.85
CA ASP A 201 13.89 14.87 4.78
C ASP A 201 14.70 13.97 3.82
N LEU A 202 14.51 12.65 3.89
CA LEU A 202 15.18 11.68 3.00
C LEU A 202 14.77 11.91 1.54
N LEU A 203 13.47 12.05 1.26
CA LEU A 203 12.98 12.33 -0.10
C LEU A 203 13.61 13.61 -0.65
N LYS A 204 13.62 14.68 0.15
CA LYS A 204 14.24 15.95 -0.24
C LYS A 204 15.74 15.80 -0.50
N ALA A 205 16.46 15.09 0.37
CA ALA A 205 17.90 14.86 0.24
C ALA A 205 18.26 14.02 -1.00
N THR A 206 17.35 13.17 -1.46
CA THR A 206 17.50 12.30 -2.64
C THR A 206 16.83 12.87 -3.90
N ALA A 207 16.33 14.12 -3.84
CA ALA A 207 15.61 14.78 -4.93
C ALA A 207 14.36 14.02 -5.42
N MET A 208 13.75 13.21 -4.55
CA MET A 208 12.46 12.57 -4.77
C MET A 208 11.30 13.47 -4.33
N HIS A 209 10.13 13.27 -4.95
CA HIS A 209 8.90 13.96 -4.56
C HIS A 209 7.99 13.07 -3.71
N PRO A 210 7.10 13.64 -2.88
CA PRO A 210 6.19 12.84 -2.04
C PRO A 210 4.88 12.43 -2.74
N TRP A 211 4.65 12.85 -3.97
CA TRP A 211 3.37 12.65 -4.65
C TRP A 211 3.08 11.20 -5.04
N ARG A 212 1.84 10.79 -4.77
CA ARG A 212 1.21 9.59 -5.32
C ARG A 212 0.19 9.98 -6.40
N PRO A 213 0.07 9.21 -7.49
CA PRO A 213 -0.93 9.45 -8.52
C PRO A 213 -2.34 9.25 -7.97
N ALA A 214 -3.35 9.86 -8.61
CA ALA A 214 -4.75 9.64 -8.26
C ALA A 214 -5.13 8.15 -8.27
N HIS A 215 -5.66 7.64 -7.15
CA HIS A 215 -6.05 6.24 -7.00
C HIS A 215 -7.19 6.02 -6.01
N LEU A 216 -7.83 4.85 -6.11
CA LEU A 216 -8.83 4.33 -5.19
C LEU A 216 -8.40 2.95 -4.69
N HIS A 217 -8.43 2.74 -3.38
CA HIS A 217 -8.04 1.48 -2.77
C HIS A 217 -9.19 0.47 -2.72
N PHE A 218 -8.82 -0.81 -2.80
CA PHE A 218 -9.71 -1.95 -2.65
C PHE A 218 -9.07 -3.04 -1.78
N ARG A 219 -9.86 -3.57 -0.85
CA ARG A 219 -9.61 -4.86 -0.18
C ARG A 219 -10.81 -5.75 -0.43
N ILE A 220 -10.60 -6.86 -1.15
CA ILE A 220 -11.66 -7.75 -1.61
C ILE A 220 -11.45 -9.13 -1.03
N GLN A 221 -12.51 -9.68 -0.41
CA GLN A 221 -12.51 -10.99 0.22
C GLN A 221 -13.71 -11.80 -0.25
N ALA A 222 -13.49 -13.08 -0.53
CA ALA A 222 -14.54 -14.03 -0.85
C ALA A 222 -14.16 -15.42 -0.34
N GLU A 223 -15.16 -16.21 0.06
CA GLU A 223 -14.95 -17.60 0.48
C GLU A 223 -14.32 -18.41 -0.67
N GLY A 224 -13.25 -19.15 -0.36
CA GLY A 224 -12.52 -19.94 -1.35
C GLY A 224 -11.53 -19.15 -2.22
N TYR A 225 -11.33 -17.85 -1.94
CA TYR A 225 -10.38 -17.00 -2.66
C TYR A 225 -9.38 -16.37 -1.69
N GLU A 226 -8.19 -16.06 -2.21
CA GLU A 226 -7.20 -15.27 -1.48
C GLU A 226 -7.67 -13.81 -1.41
N THR A 227 -7.42 -13.16 -0.27
CA THR A 227 -7.70 -11.71 -0.12
C THR A 227 -6.88 -10.93 -1.15
N LEU A 228 -7.56 -10.09 -1.93
CA LEU A 228 -6.93 -9.13 -2.84
C LEU A 228 -6.86 -7.76 -2.18
N VAL A 229 -5.65 -7.20 -2.07
CA VAL A 229 -5.43 -5.79 -1.76
C VAL A 229 -4.88 -5.16 -3.02
N THR A 230 -5.55 -4.14 -3.54
CA THR A 230 -5.13 -3.48 -4.78
C THR A 230 -5.57 -2.01 -4.81
N HIS A 231 -5.11 -1.28 -5.83
CA HIS A 231 -5.62 0.06 -6.17
C HIS A 231 -6.05 0.05 -7.64
N ILE A 232 -6.89 0.99 -8.03
CA ILE A 232 -7.00 1.41 -9.43
C ILE A 232 -6.50 2.85 -9.55
N PHE A 233 -5.70 3.13 -10.59
CA PHE A 233 -5.05 4.42 -10.83
C PHE A 233 -5.71 5.14 -11.99
N ARG A 234 -5.82 6.47 -11.92
CA ARG A 234 -6.42 7.28 -12.98
C ARG A 234 -5.46 7.44 -14.16
N LEU A 235 -5.88 6.98 -15.33
CA LEU A 235 -5.16 7.17 -16.59
C LEU A 235 -4.90 8.67 -16.85
N GLY A 236 -3.66 9.00 -17.21
CA GLY A 236 -3.24 10.36 -17.52
C GLY A 236 -2.83 11.20 -16.30
N ASP A 237 -2.82 10.63 -15.09
CA ASP A 237 -2.23 11.31 -13.94
C ASP A 237 -0.72 11.51 -14.13
N LYS A 238 -0.22 12.69 -13.75
CA LYS A 238 1.17 13.09 -13.99
C LYS A 238 2.21 12.32 -13.16
N TRP A 239 1.80 11.59 -12.13
CA TRP A 239 2.69 10.87 -11.23
C TRP A 239 2.69 9.34 -11.43
N LEU A 240 2.06 8.84 -12.51
CA LEU A 240 2.00 7.40 -12.77
C LEU A 240 3.39 6.75 -12.88
N ASP A 241 4.33 7.44 -13.53
CA ASP A 241 5.68 6.92 -13.77
C ASP A 241 6.66 7.22 -12.63
N SER A 242 6.21 7.90 -11.57
CA SER A 242 7.08 8.37 -10.49
C SER A 242 6.41 8.31 -9.12
N ASP A 243 5.41 7.44 -8.92
CA ASP A 243 4.75 7.23 -7.64
C ASP A 243 5.76 7.06 -6.50
N ALA A 244 5.65 7.90 -5.46
CA ALA A 244 6.60 7.94 -4.35
C ALA A 244 6.76 6.61 -3.59
N VAL A 245 5.80 5.69 -3.75
CA VAL A 245 5.78 4.38 -3.09
C VAL A 245 5.79 3.19 -4.06
N PHE A 246 6.00 3.44 -5.34
CA PHE A 246 6.16 2.42 -6.39
C PHE A 246 4.97 1.45 -6.54
N ALA A 247 3.73 1.89 -6.23
CA ALA A 247 2.55 1.03 -6.19
C ALA A 247 1.91 0.79 -7.57
N VAL A 248 2.26 1.60 -8.58
CA VAL A 248 1.62 1.60 -9.90
C VAL A 248 1.94 0.30 -10.66
N ARG A 249 0.88 -0.29 -11.22
CA ARG A 249 0.95 -1.40 -12.18
C ARG A 249 0.16 -1.03 -13.41
N GLU A 250 0.68 -1.34 -14.60
CA GLU A 250 0.05 -0.98 -15.87
C GLU A 250 -1.39 -1.50 -15.97
N THR A 251 -1.65 -2.73 -15.50
CA THR A 251 -2.99 -3.36 -15.54
C THR A 251 -4.01 -2.72 -14.59
N LEU A 252 -3.55 -1.87 -13.68
CA LEU A 252 -4.36 -1.15 -12.69
C LEU A 252 -4.62 0.30 -13.11
N ILE A 253 -4.09 0.76 -14.26
CA ILE A 253 -4.34 2.10 -14.80
C ILE A 253 -5.63 2.07 -15.63
N VAL A 254 -6.62 2.87 -15.23
CA VAL A 254 -7.97 2.84 -15.79
C VAL A 254 -8.44 4.23 -16.20
N PRO A 255 -9.25 4.37 -17.27
CA PRO A 255 -9.84 5.66 -17.63
C PRO A 255 -10.95 6.04 -16.65
N TRP A 256 -10.87 7.25 -16.10
CA TRP A 256 -11.96 7.88 -15.35
C TRP A 256 -12.59 8.90 -16.28
N VAL A 257 -13.78 8.58 -16.81
CA VAL A 257 -14.39 9.29 -17.92
C VAL A 257 -15.39 10.31 -17.37
N GLN A 258 -15.30 11.55 -17.84
CA GLN A 258 -16.31 12.56 -17.52
C GLN A 258 -17.59 12.28 -18.31
N THR A 259 -18.72 12.24 -17.62
CA THR A 259 -20.05 11.99 -18.19
C THR A 259 -20.66 13.29 -18.73
N ALA A 260 -21.78 13.17 -19.44
CA ALA A 260 -22.51 14.34 -19.96
C ALA A 260 -23.09 15.25 -18.85
N SER A 261 -23.31 14.74 -17.63
CA SER A 261 -23.73 15.55 -16.48
C SER A 261 -22.59 16.36 -15.87
N GLY A 262 -21.34 16.07 -16.26
CA GLY A 262 -20.13 16.69 -15.69
C GLY A 262 -19.50 15.88 -14.55
N ASP A 263 -20.18 14.82 -14.08
CA ASP A 263 -19.66 13.85 -13.11
C ASP A 263 -18.61 12.94 -13.76
N TYR A 264 -17.95 12.09 -12.98
CA TYR A 264 -17.01 11.10 -13.47
C TYR A 264 -17.56 9.68 -13.32
N ALA A 265 -17.05 8.76 -14.12
CA ALA A 265 -17.35 7.34 -14.02
C ALA A 265 -16.09 6.51 -14.26
N VAL A 266 -15.95 5.43 -13.50
CA VAL A 266 -14.92 4.41 -13.69
C VAL A 266 -15.55 3.02 -13.61
N ASN A 267 -15.09 2.13 -14.47
CA ASN A 267 -15.50 0.73 -14.50
C ASN A 267 -14.26 -0.16 -14.41
N TYR A 268 -14.27 -1.12 -13.48
CA TYR A 268 -13.18 -2.09 -13.36
C TYR A 268 -13.65 -3.44 -12.84
N ASP A 269 -13.26 -4.52 -13.52
CA ASP A 269 -13.55 -5.88 -13.11
C ASP A 269 -12.36 -6.51 -12.38
N PHE A 270 -12.61 -7.06 -11.19
CA PHE A 270 -11.60 -7.76 -10.40
C PHE A 270 -11.66 -9.25 -10.64
N VAL A 271 -10.48 -9.87 -10.76
CA VAL A 271 -10.30 -11.31 -10.90
C VAL A 271 -9.54 -11.84 -9.68
N LEU A 272 -10.22 -12.63 -8.85
CA LEU A 272 -9.65 -13.19 -7.63
C LEU A 272 -8.94 -14.52 -7.90
N ASN A 273 -7.82 -14.72 -7.19
CA ASN A 273 -7.11 -15.99 -7.18
C ASN A 273 -7.79 -16.97 -6.21
N PRO A 274 -8.13 -18.20 -6.61
CA PRO A 274 -8.63 -19.22 -5.68
C PRO A 274 -7.62 -19.49 -4.57
N ALA A 275 -8.09 -19.61 -3.33
CA ALA A 275 -7.28 -20.07 -2.24
C ALA A 275 -7.01 -21.57 -2.44
N ASN A 276 -5.73 -21.96 -2.51
CA ASN A 276 -5.38 -23.37 -2.46
C ASN A 276 -5.98 -23.97 -1.17
N SER A 277 -6.79 -25.01 -1.30
CA SER A 277 -7.26 -25.78 -0.15
C SER A 277 -6.02 -26.31 0.58
N LYS A 278 -5.71 -25.71 1.74
CA LYS A 278 -4.68 -26.26 2.64
C LYS A 278 -5.22 -27.51 3.32
#